data_AF-A0A1H0SSD9-F1
#
_entry.id   AF-A0A1H0SSD9-F1
#
_cell.length_a   1.000
_cell.length_b   1.000
_cell.length_c   1.000
_cell.angle_alpha   90.00
_cell.angle_beta   90.00
_cell.angle_gamma   90.00
#
_symmetry.space_group_name_H-M   'P 1'
#
loop_
_entity.id
_entity.type
_entity.pdbx_description
1 polymer ?
#
loop_
_entity_poly.entity_id
_entity_poly.type
_entity_poly.pdbx_seq_one_letter_code
_entity_poly.pdbx_strand_id
1 'polypeptide(L)'
;MTSGERLDFSGLDGAAALTQLYDTHARDLHGDIVRGVDVPTADEVTVETFLVAWDRRADYRPEQERAKAWLLEIATDLIRARGYSYDGPASAEVPPMSDDVFRAGRDRLAAAQEAMFVRLPAAGATSERRVPRTPWLIGAVAMLIVAIGAVVLLRGESNDPVAEPPRQRGVIKAVGGLPAMPAHPVNAAGDLATDVPDPVLTPGQYLYVRIVTKRRVSGRPETDSVAETWWPAQVGQPTMMRYTESGKEPEVTHGMRRERSEVGLLEPTPAEAYEGLRARLGEAPDAAAQARDELLAPLLRNPFITTPERDLRLTTLGYVPDVDLRPDQRLADGTRATLLSGAKYGDEAWVDCYFDSATGHLRETRWHIESSRRLPGPGEDSTNSIARPVVVPSIGAVP
;
A
#
# COMPACT_ATOMS: atom_id res chain seq x y z
N MET A 1 41.41 -8.20 -1.65
CA MET A 1 40.04 -8.32 -1.12
C MET A 1 39.28 -7.09 -1.58
N THR A 2 38.29 -7.34 -2.41
CA THR A 2 37.65 -6.41 -3.36
C THR A 2 36.67 -5.46 -2.71
N SER A 3 36.43 -4.34 -3.41
CA SER A 3 35.55 -3.22 -3.09
C SER A 3 34.27 -3.63 -2.36
N GLY A 4 33.94 -2.88 -1.29
CA GLY A 4 32.88 -3.21 -0.34
C GLY A 4 31.57 -3.61 -0.99
N GLU A 5 31.14 -4.83 -0.66
CA GLU A 5 29.87 -5.44 -1.02
C GLU A 5 28.72 -4.64 -0.40
N ARG A 6 28.33 -3.57 -1.09
CA ARG A 6 27.18 -2.73 -0.79
C ARG A 6 26.01 -3.24 -1.62
N LEU A 7 25.46 -4.38 -1.20
CA LEU A 7 24.26 -4.95 -1.79
C LEU A 7 23.05 -4.17 -1.27
N ASP A 8 22.24 -3.65 -2.18
CA ASP A 8 20.96 -3.03 -1.83
C ASP A 8 19.89 -4.12 -1.81
N PHE A 9 19.23 -4.30 -0.66
CA PHE A 9 18.17 -5.30 -0.47
C PHE A 9 16.76 -4.71 -0.60
N SER A 10 16.63 -3.42 -0.92
CA SER A 10 15.36 -2.69 -0.91
C SER A 10 14.59 -2.70 -2.24
N GLY A 11 15.18 -3.24 -3.32
CA GLY A 11 14.59 -3.37 -4.66
C GLY A 11 14.13 -4.79 -5.06
N LEU A 12 13.70 -4.96 -6.32
CA LEU A 12 13.21 -6.24 -6.89
C LEU A 12 14.28 -7.36 -6.87
N ASP A 13 15.54 -6.98 -6.95
CA ASP A 13 16.67 -7.90 -6.82
C ASP A 13 16.96 -8.28 -5.35
N GLY A 14 16.20 -7.76 -4.37
CA GLY A 14 16.44 -8.01 -2.95
C GLY A 14 16.38 -9.50 -2.59
N ALA A 15 15.53 -10.28 -3.27
CA ALA A 15 15.50 -11.73 -3.09
C ALA A 15 16.80 -12.39 -3.59
N ALA A 16 17.22 -12.09 -4.82
CA ALA A 16 18.44 -12.61 -5.41
C ALA A 16 19.70 -12.16 -4.64
N ALA A 17 19.73 -10.90 -4.22
CA ALA A 17 20.80 -10.31 -3.42
C ALA A 17 20.91 -10.98 -2.04
N LEU A 18 19.78 -11.29 -1.39
CA LEU A 18 19.81 -12.01 -0.12
C LEU A 18 20.18 -13.50 -0.29
N THR A 19 19.76 -14.15 -1.37
CA THR A 19 20.21 -15.51 -1.71
C THR A 19 21.72 -15.54 -1.95
N GLN A 20 22.26 -14.56 -2.68
CA GLN A 20 23.70 -14.41 -2.86
C GLN A 20 24.42 -14.16 -1.52
N LEU A 21 23.82 -13.35 -0.64
CA LEU A 21 24.35 -13.11 0.69
C LEU A 21 24.37 -14.39 1.54
N TYR A 22 23.32 -15.21 1.47
CA TYR A 22 23.27 -16.52 2.12
C TYR A 22 24.37 -17.43 1.60
N ASP A 23 24.47 -17.55 0.27
CA ASP A 23 25.46 -18.42 -0.38
C ASP A 23 26.90 -18.02 -0.02
N THR A 24 27.13 -16.73 0.17
CA THR A 24 28.46 -16.16 0.48
C THR A 24 28.78 -16.23 1.97
N HIS A 25 27.84 -15.91 2.86
CA HIS A 25 28.15 -15.62 4.27
C HIS A 25 27.63 -16.66 5.27
N ALA A 26 26.73 -17.58 4.90
CA ALA A 26 26.11 -18.47 5.89
C ALA A 26 27.13 -19.37 6.62
N ARG A 27 28.12 -19.93 5.91
CA ARG A 27 29.15 -20.78 6.53
C ARG A 27 30.09 -19.99 7.46
N ASP A 28 30.47 -18.78 7.04
CA ASP A 28 31.33 -17.89 7.84
C ASP A 28 30.61 -17.39 9.09
N LEU A 29 29.34 -16.98 8.94
CA LEU A 29 28.49 -16.55 10.05
C LEU A 29 28.26 -17.69 11.04
N HIS A 30 27.97 -18.90 10.55
CA HIS A 30 27.87 -20.10 11.39
C HIS A 30 29.14 -20.33 12.19
N GLY A 31 30.31 -20.24 11.55
CA GLY A 31 31.60 -20.38 12.22
C GLY A 31 31.83 -19.32 13.31
N ASP A 32 31.33 -18.10 13.10
CA ASP A 32 31.36 -17.03 14.10
C ASP A 32 30.42 -17.33 15.30
N ILE A 33 29.23 -17.90 15.04
CA ILE A 33 28.24 -18.25 16.06
C ILE A 33 28.66 -19.48 16.91
N VAL A 34 29.18 -20.55 16.30
CA VAL A 34 29.61 -21.78 17.00
C VAL A 34 30.66 -21.53 18.07
N ARG A 35 31.42 -20.42 17.99
CA ARG A 35 32.39 -20.06 19.03
C ARG A 35 31.73 -19.65 20.35
N GLY A 36 30.44 -19.29 20.32
CA GLY A 36 29.68 -18.87 21.49
C GLY A 36 28.65 -19.87 22.00
N VAL A 37 28.11 -20.71 21.12
CA VAL A 37 27.00 -21.64 21.41
C VAL A 37 27.30 -23.04 20.88
N ASP A 38 26.49 -24.04 21.25
CA ASP A 38 26.62 -25.39 20.71
C ASP A 38 26.20 -25.46 19.22
N VAL A 39 26.70 -26.47 18.52
CA VAL A 39 26.52 -26.62 17.05
C VAL A 39 25.05 -26.64 16.63
N PRO A 40 24.12 -27.38 17.28
CA PRO A 40 22.72 -27.36 16.88
C PRO A 40 22.08 -25.97 17.00
N THR A 41 22.46 -25.20 18.03
CA THR A 41 22.00 -23.81 18.18
C THR A 41 22.59 -22.92 17.11
N ALA A 42 23.87 -23.09 16.76
CA ALA A 42 24.49 -22.31 15.70
C ALA A 42 23.87 -22.60 14.31
N ASP A 43 23.55 -23.86 14.02
CA ASP A 43 22.82 -24.27 12.82
C ASP A 43 21.48 -23.52 12.70
N GLU A 44 20.69 -23.51 13.79
CA GLU A 44 19.38 -22.85 13.82
C GLU A 44 19.50 -21.32 13.73
N VAL A 45 20.35 -20.71 14.55
CA VAL A 45 20.54 -19.25 14.60
C VAL A 45 21.06 -18.72 13.26
N THR A 46 21.96 -19.45 12.60
CA THR A 46 22.45 -19.04 11.28
C THR A 46 21.31 -18.95 10.28
N VAL A 47 20.47 -19.99 10.18
CA VAL A 47 19.32 -20.00 9.25
C VAL A 47 18.32 -18.90 9.62
N GLU A 48 17.98 -18.77 10.90
CA GLU A 48 17.03 -17.77 11.39
C GLU A 48 17.53 -16.34 11.14
N THR A 49 18.84 -16.10 11.27
CA THR A 49 19.44 -14.78 11.00
C THR A 49 19.12 -14.29 9.60
N PHE A 50 19.20 -15.16 8.59
CA PHE A 50 18.86 -14.77 7.21
C PHE A 50 17.36 -14.61 6.97
N LEU A 51 16.51 -15.35 7.69
CA LEU A 51 15.06 -15.15 7.65
C LEU A 51 14.68 -13.79 8.27
N VAL A 52 15.29 -13.43 9.40
CA VAL A 52 15.10 -12.12 10.03
C VAL A 52 15.69 -11.00 9.17
N ALA A 53 16.85 -11.23 8.54
CA ALA A 53 17.44 -10.30 7.59
C ALA A 53 16.51 -10.06 6.38
N TRP A 54 15.83 -11.11 5.88
CA TRP A 54 14.80 -10.96 4.84
C TRP A 54 13.66 -10.05 5.29
N ASP A 55 13.14 -10.25 6.50
CA ASP A 55 12.06 -9.42 7.03
C ASP A 55 12.49 -7.97 7.30
N ARG A 56 13.73 -7.77 7.78
CA ARG A 56 14.31 -6.46 8.13
C ARG A 56 15.06 -5.78 6.99
N ARG A 57 15.03 -6.34 5.77
CA ARG A 57 15.86 -5.86 4.65
C ARG A 57 15.64 -4.38 4.29
N ALA A 58 14.44 -3.85 4.54
CA ALA A 58 14.12 -2.44 4.33
C ALA A 58 14.86 -1.48 5.29
N ASP A 59 15.38 -2.00 6.40
CA ASP A 59 16.13 -1.25 7.40
C ASP A 59 17.64 -1.30 7.15
N TYR A 60 18.12 -2.16 6.25
CA TYR A 60 19.54 -2.22 5.93
C TYR A 60 20.00 -0.93 5.24
N ARG A 61 21.14 -0.42 5.68
CA ARG A 61 21.75 0.83 5.20
C ARG A 61 23.18 0.56 4.75
N PRO A 62 23.42 0.19 3.47
CA PRO A 62 24.74 -0.23 2.98
C PRO A 62 25.82 0.87 3.07
N GLU A 63 25.41 2.12 3.22
CA GLU A 63 26.29 3.26 3.46
C GLU A 63 26.80 3.35 4.90
N GLN A 64 26.08 2.78 5.86
CA GLN A 64 26.39 2.84 7.29
C GLN A 64 27.14 1.59 7.77
N GLU A 65 26.82 0.42 7.22
CA GLU A 65 27.35 -0.84 7.74
C GLU A 65 27.56 -1.91 6.66
N ARG A 66 28.58 -2.76 6.83
CA ARG A 66 28.83 -3.92 5.97
C ARG A 66 27.84 -5.03 6.29
N ALA A 67 27.37 -5.74 5.26
CA ALA A 67 26.35 -6.80 5.40
C ALA A 67 26.71 -7.87 6.45
N LYS A 68 27.98 -8.31 6.52
CA LYS A 68 28.42 -9.27 7.54
C LYS A 68 28.25 -8.76 8.98
N ALA A 69 28.54 -7.48 9.23
CA ALA A 69 28.40 -6.90 10.57
C ALA A 69 26.92 -6.82 10.96
N TRP A 70 26.07 -6.38 10.02
CA TRP A 70 24.62 -6.35 10.20
C TRP A 70 24.02 -7.74 10.50
N LEU A 71 24.48 -8.79 9.81
CA LEU A 71 24.07 -10.17 10.09
C LEU A 71 24.53 -10.64 11.48
N LEU A 72 25.72 -10.26 11.92
CA LEU A 72 26.22 -10.58 13.27
C LEU A 72 25.42 -9.86 14.37
N GLU A 73 24.97 -8.63 14.13
CA GLU A 73 24.07 -7.93 15.05
C GLU A 73 22.76 -8.68 15.22
N ILE A 74 22.11 -9.08 14.10
CA ILE A 74 20.88 -9.88 14.13
C ILE A 74 21.10 -11.20 14.87
N ALA A 75 22.17 -11.93 14.57
CA ALA A 75 22.49 -13.20 15.22
C ALA A 75 22.68 -13.03 16.73
N THR A 76 23.40 -11.98 17.15
CA THR A 76 23.65 -11.68 18.57
C THR A 76 22.35 -11.38 19.31
N ASP A 77 21.45 -10.60 18.69
CA ASP A 77 20.15 -10.29 19.27
C ASP A 77 19.26 -11.54 19.38
N LEU A 78 19.28 -12.44 18.40
CA LEU A 78 18.58 -13.73 18.46
C LEU A 78 19.08 -14.62 19.60
N ILE A 79 20.40 -14.75 19.74
CA ILE A 79 21.03 -15.52 20.81
C ILE A 79 20.63 -14.97 22.18
N ARG A 80 20.67 -13.64 22.35
CA ARG A 80 20.26 -12.97 23.60
C ARG A 80 18.77 -13.18 23.88
N ALA A 81 17.90 -13.01 22.89
CA ALA A 81 16.45 -13.13 23.04
C ALA A 81 16.02 -14.55 23.42
N ARG A 82 16.74 -15.57 22.95
CA ARG A 82 16.47 -16.99 23.24
C ARG A 82 17.12 -17.47 24.54
N GLY A 83 17.91 -16.62 25.21
CA GLY A 83 18.53 -16.93 26.50
C GLY A 83 19.60 -18.02 26.42
N TYR A 84 20.21 -18.21 25.25
CA TYR A 84 21.34 -19.14 25.14
C TYR A 84 22.54 -18.60 25.93
N SER A 85 23.14 -19.45 26.75
CA SER A 85 24.35 -19.09 27.47
C SER A 85 25.52 -19.10 26.50
N TYR A 86 26.30 -18.02 26.46
CA TYR A 86 27.49 -17.89 25.62
C TYR A 86 28.69 -18.60 26.27
N ASP A 87 28.49 -19.85 26.69
CA ASP A 87 29.48 -20.67 27.41
C ASP A 87 30.10 -21.75 26.51
N GLY A 88 30.01 -21.59 25.19
CA GLY A 88 30.60 -22.49 24.21
C GLY A 88 32.11 -22.71 24.45
N PRO A 89 32.64 -23.92 24.18
CA PRO A 89 34.04 -24.23 24.48
C PRO A 89 34.97 -23.36 23.62
N ALA A 90 35.63 -22.40 24.27
CA ALA A 90 36.46 -21.35 23.68
C ALA A 90 37.67 -21.83 22.82
N SER A 91 37.80 -23.12 22.54
CA SER A 91 38.93 -23.66 21.76
C SER A 91 38.65 -25.03 21.09
N ALA A 92 37.39 -25.43 20.91
CA ALA A 92 37.11 -26.61 20.07
C ALA A 92 37.31 -26.27 18.59
N GLU A 93 37.85 -27.21 17.81
CA GLU A 93 37.84 -27.14 16.36
C GLU A 93 36.40 -26.85 15.89
N VAL A 94 36.18 -25.69 15.28
CA VAL A 94 34.85 -25.21 14.90
C VAL A 94 34.33 -26.14 13.80
N PRO A 95 33.30 -26.96 14.08
CA PRO A 95 32.76 -27.82 13.05
C PRO A 95 32.18 -26.93 11.94
N PRO A 96 32.55 -27.18 10.66
CA PRO A 96 31.94 -26.43 9.58
C PRO A 96 30.44 -26.72 9.54
N MET A 97 29.66 -25.74 9.11
CA MET A 97 28.24 -25.94 8.81
C MET A 97 28.10 -27.08 7.81
N SER A 98 27.29 -28.09 8.14
CA SER A 98 27.09 -29.23 7.23
C SER A 98 26.37 -28.79 5.96
N ASP A 99 26.62 -29.49 4.84
CA ASP A 99 25.96 -29.18 3.56
C ASP A 99 24.45 -29.38 3.61
N ASP A 100 23.97 -30.30 4.45
CA ASP A 100 22.54 -30.54 4.62
C ASP A 100 21.85 -29.40 5.37
N VAL A 101 22.49 -28.83 6.42
CA VAL A 101 21.96 -27.65 7.11
C VAL A 101 22.00 -26.43 6.18
N PHE A 102 23.10 -26.24 5.44
CA PHE A 102 23.22 -25.15 4.47
C PHE A 102 22.13 -25.24 3.38
N ARG A 103 21.88 -26.43 2.83
CA ARG A 103 20.82 -26.64 1.83
C ARG A 103 19.43 -26.43 2.43
N ALA A 104 19.16 -26.99 3.61
CA ALA A 104 17.88 -26.82 4.28
C ALA A 104 17.60 -25.35 4.64
N GLY A 105 18.62 -24.59 5.03
CA GLY A 105 18.50 -23.16 5.28
C GLY A 105 18.25 -22.35 4.01
N ARG A 106 18.94 -22.68 2.91
CA ARG A 106 18.68 -22.10 1.58
C ARG A 106 17.25 -22.35 1.12
N ASP A 107 16.75 -23.58 1.27
CA ASP A 107 15.38 -23.96 0.88
C ASP A 107 14.33 -23.22 1.72
N ARG A 108 14.58 -23.05 3.03
CA ARG A 108 13.72 -22.24 3.91
C ARG A 108 13.71 -20.77 3.53
N LEU A 109 14.86 -20.21 3.17
CA LEU A 109 14.95 -18.83 2.71
C LEU A 109 14.18 -18.64 1.41
N ALA A 110 14.35 -19.54 0.43
CA ALA A 110 13.60 -19.53 -0.81
C ALA A 110 12.09 -19.65 -0.57
N ALA A 111 11.67 -20.56 0.32
CA ALA A 111 10.28 -20.70 0.70
C ALA A 111 9.73 -19.45 1.43
N ALA A 112 10.52 -18.75 2.23
CA ALA A 112 10.12 -17.51 2.88
C ALA A 112 10.00 -16.35 1.89
N GLN A 113 10.90 -16.29 0.90
CA GLN A 113 10.83 -15.34 -0.21
C GLN A 113 9.56 -15.60 -1.05
N GLU A 114 9.33 -16.84 -1.47
CA GLU A 114 8.12 -17.25 -2.20
C GLU A 114 6.86 -16.99 -1.37
N ALA A 115 6.87 -17.36 -0.09
CA ALA A 115 5.75 -17.09 0.82
C ALA A 115 5.49 -15.60 0.99
N MET A 116 6.48 -14.72 0.86
CA MET A 116 6.25 -13.27 0.85
C MET A 116 5.57 -12.80 -0.44
N PHE A 117 5.97 -13.36 -1.59
CA PHE A 117 5.28 -13.11 -2.86
C PHE A 117 3.85 -13.67 -2.87
N VAL A 118 3.61 -14.78 -2.17
CA VAL A 118 2.28 -15.42 -2.00
C VAL A 118 1.47 -14.79 -0.84
N ARG A 119 2.12 -14.19 0.18
CA ARG A 119 1.52 -13.44 1.30
C ARG A 119 1.24 -11.98 0.98
N LEU A 120 1.30 -11.56 -0.29
CA LEU A 120 0.37 -10.54 -0.76
C LEU A 120 -1.02 -11.19 -0.79
N PRO A 121 -1.86 -11.07 0.26
CA PRO A 121 -3.02 -11.93 0.37
C PRO A 121 -4.15 -11.34 -0.47
N ALA A 122 -4.80 -12.21 -1.25
CA ALA A 122 -6.24 -12.25 -1.29
C ALA A 122 -6.76 -12.18 0.17
N ALA A 123 -7.31 -11.03 0.56
CA ALA A 123 -7.73 -10.78 1.93
C ALA A 123 -9.04 -11.53 2.22
N GLY A 124 -8.96 -12.62 3.01
CA GLY A 124 -10.17 -13.23 3.57
C GLY A 124 -10.01 -14.63 4.15
N ALA A 125 -9.31 -14.80 5.27
CA ALA A 125 -9.64 -15.83 6.26
C ALA A 125 -8.87 -15.59 7.57
N THR A 126 -9.61 -15.21 8.62
CA THR A 126 -9.13 -15.07 9.99
C THR A 126 -8.89 -16.44 10.63
N SER A 127 -7.71 -16.67 11.23
CA SER A 127 -7.58 -17.63 12.32
C SER A 127 -7.14 -16.89 13.58
N GLU A 128 -7.95 -16.98 14.63
CA GLU A 128 -7.65 -16.46 15.96
C GLU A 128 -6.43 -17.17 16.56
N ARG A 129 -5.39 -16.42 16.93
CA ARG A 129 -4.38 -16.88 17.89
C ARG A 129 -4.07 -15.77 18.89
N ARG A 130 -4.47 -16.00 20.15
CA ARG A 130 -4.11 -15.16 21.30
C ARG A 130 -2.60 -15.21 21.52
N VAL A 131 -1.95 -14.04 21.57
CA VAL A 131 -0.58 -13.83 22.07
C VAL A 131 -0.62 -12.58 22.98
N PRO A 132 0.17 -12.50 24.07
CA PRO A 132 -0.10 -11.61 25.20
C PRO A 132 0.29 -10.15 24.96
N ARG A 133 -0.27 -9.29 25.81
CA ARG A 133 -0.14 -7.84 25.81
C ARG A 133 1.28 -7.39 26.18
N THR A 134 1.92 -6.65 25.29
CA THR A 134 2.92 -5.63 25.67
C THR A 134 2.73 -4.43 24.73
N PRO A 135 2.42 -3.24 25.25
CA PRO A 135 2.09 -2.06 24.44
C PRO A 135 3.38 -1.30 24.07
N TRP A 136 3.29 -0.43 23.06
CA TRP A 136 4.34 0.41 22.44
C TRP A 136 5.05 -0.21 21.24
N LEU A 137 4.38 -0.17 20.07
CA LEU A 137 4.93 0.11 18.72
C LEU A 137 3.93 -0.25 17.59
N ILE A 138 2.65 0.14 17.71
CA ILE A 138 1.72 0.14 16.57
C ILE A 138 0.98 1.48 16.59
N GLY A 139 1.59 2.48 15.95
CA GLY A 139 1.00 3.79 15.76
C GLY A 139 1.75 4.50 14.65
N ALA A 140 1.39 4.23 13.40
CA ALA A 140 1.64 5.13 12.26
C ALA A 140 1.08 4.62 10.91
N VAL A 141 0.79 3.33 10.70
CA VAL A 141 0.43 2.83 9.33
C VAL A 141 -0.99 2.22 9.24
N ALA A 142 -1.76 2.21 10.32
CA ALA A 142 -3.12 1.62 10.36
C ALA A 142 -4.26 2.65 10.50
N MET A 143 -4.07 3.92 10.14
CA MET A 143 -5.13 4.96 10.18
C MET A 143 -5.83 5.14 8.82
N LEU A 144 -6.33 4.04 8.24
CA LEU A 144 -7.47 4.07 7.32
C LEU A 144 -8.34 2.80 7.41
N ILE A 145 -8.19 1.98 8.46
CA ILE A 145 -9.01 0.79 8.69
C ILE A 145 -9.64 0.87 10.08
N VAL A 146 -10.95 1.14 10.09
CA VAL A 146 -12.00 0.93 11.11
C VAL A 146 -11.56 0.75 12.57
N ALA A 147 -12.02 1.64 13.46
CA ALA A 147 -12.20 1.34 14.88
C ALA A 147 -13.54 1.88 15.41
N ILE A 148 -14.41 0.93 15.80
CA ILE A 148 -15.70 1.10 16.47
C ILE A 148 -15.49 1.24 17.99
N GLY A 149 -16.32 2.07 18.64
CA GLY A 149 -16.44 2.16 20.11
C GLY A 149 -17.52 3.14 20.63
N ALA A 150 -18.69 2.58 20.94
CA ALA A 150 -19.89 2.96 21.73
C ALA A 150 -20.19 4.39 22.31
N VAL A 151 -21.41 4.87 21.95
CA VAL A 151 -22.57 5.45 22.71
C VAL A 151 -22.44 6.72 23.59
N VAL A 152 -23.22 7.78 23.27
CA VAL A 152 -24.38 8.36 24.04
C VAL A 152 -25.07 9.48 23.20
N LEU A 153 -26.40 9.57 23.36
CA LEU A 153 -27.42 10.39 22.68
C LEU A 153 -27.25 11.92 22.75
N LEU A 154 -27.74 12.64 21.72
CA LEU A 154 -28.78 13.70 21.83
C LEU A 154 -29.24 14.21 20.44
N ARG A 155 -30.52 14.62 20.37
CA ARG A 155 -31.27 15.17 19.22
C ARG A 155 -30.72 16.53 18.74
N GLY A 156 -30.76 16.77 17.43
CA GLY A 156 -30.58 18.10 16.82
C GLY A 156 -31.06 18.14 15.36
N GLU A 157 -31.71 19.23 15.00
CA GLU A 157 -32.55 19.54 13.82
C GLU A 157 -32.03 19.16 12.42
N SER A 158 -32.96 18.77 11.55
CA SER A 158 -32.74 18.42 10.14
C SER A 158 -32.60 19.67 9.26
N ASN A 159 -31.45 19.82 8.60
CA ASN A 159 -31.34 20.60 7.38
C ASN A 159 -31.74 19.71 6.20
N ASP A 160 -32.76 20.09 5.44
CA ASP A 160 -33.21 19.33 4.27
C ASP A 160 -32.11 19.29 3.20
N PRO A 161 -31.63 18.10 2.79
CA PRO A 161 -30.64 18.00 1.71
C PRO A 161 -31.28 18.29 0.35
N VAL A 162 -30.51 18.93 -0.52
CA VAL A 162 -30.81 19.07 -1.96
C VAL A 162 -31.11 17.68 -2.52
N ALA A 163 -32.27 17.52 -3.16
CA ALA A 163 -32.72 16.25 -3.70
C ALA A 163 -31.72 15.73 -4.76
N GLU A 164 -30.98 14.67 -4.43
CA GLU A 164 -30.14 13.97 -5.40
C GLU A 164 -31.02 13.32 -6.49
N PRO A 165 -30.63 13.42 -7.77
CA PRO A 165 -31.34 12.74 -8.84
C PRO A 165 -31.37 11.21 -8.58
N PRO A 166 -32.45 10.52 -8.95
CA PRO A 166 -32.61 9.09 -8.69
C PRO A 166 -31.46 8.30 -9.32
N ARG A 167 -30.69 7.61 -8.48
CA ARG A 167 -29.58 6.76 -8.93
C ARG A 167 -30.15 5.61 -9.76
N GLN A 168 -29.70 5.48 -11.01
CA GLN A 168 -30.06 4.33 -11.83
C GLN A 168 -29.40 3.08 -11.24
N ARG A 169 -30.16 2.30 -10.45
CA ARG A 169 -29.79 0.97 -9.92
C ARG A 169 -29.72 -0.12 -11.01
N GLY A 170 -29.48 0.26 -12.27
CA GLY A 170 -29.56 -0.62 -13.44
C GLY A 170 -28.24 -1.29 -13.82
N VAL A 171 -27.19 -1.09 -13.03
CA VAL A 171 -25.88 -1.67 -13.33
C VAL A 171 -25.96 -3.19 -13.18
N ILE A 172 -25.59 -3.91 -14.24
CA ILE A 172 -25.64 -5.37 -14.31
C ILE A 172 -24.63 -5.93 -13.33
N LYS A 173 -25.08 -6.26 -12.11
CA LYS A 173 -24.25 -6.93 -11.12
C LYS A 173 -23.62 -8.19 -11.71
N ALA A 174 -22.30 -8.22 -11.78
CA ALA A 174 -21.59 -9.47 -11.97
C ALA A 174 -21.84 -10.34 -10.72
N VAL A 175 -22.55 -11.46 -10.90
CA VAL A 175 -22.64 -12.49 -9.85
C VAL A 175 -21.48 -13.45 -10.07
N GLY A 176 -20.42 -13.32 -9.26
CA GLY A 176 -19.21 -14.15 -9.34
C GLY A 176 -17.94 -13.35 -9.61
N GLY A 177 -16.88 -14.05 -10.05
CA GLY A 177 -15.59 -13.46 -10.37
C GLY A 177 -15.60 -12.45 -11.53
N LEU A 178 -14.43 -11.92 -11.86
CA LEU A 178 -14.28 -11.02 -13.02
C LEU A 178 -14.51 -11.84 -14.31
N PRO A 179 -15.45 -11.44 -15.20
CA PRO A 179 -15.75 -12.19 -16.41
C PRO A 179 -14.56 -12.17 -17.38
N ALA A 180 -14.64 -12.94 -18.46
CA ALA A 180 -13.67 -12.78 -19.55
C ALA A 180 -13.73 -11.38 -20.13
N MET A 181 -12.57 -10.84 -20.54
CA MET A 181 -12.50 -9.51 -21.10
C MET A 181 -13.45 -9.39 -22.31
N PRO A 182 -14.38 -8.43 -22.32
CA PRO A 182 -15.24 -8.22 -23.47
C PRO A 182 -14.44 -7.68 -24.66
N ALA A 183 -14.89 -7.99 -25.88
CA ALA A 183 -14.22 -7.55 -27.11
C ALA A 183 -14.22 -6.02 -27.30
N HIS A 184 -15.10 -5.31 -26.59
CA HIS A 184 -15.21 -3.86 -26.58
C HIS A 184 -15.34 -3.35 -25.14
N PRO A 185 -14.89 -2.13 -24.83
CA PRO A 185 -15.13 -1.50 -23.53
C PRO A 185 -16.62 -1.50 -23.19
N VAL A 186 -16.93 -1.79 -21.92
CA VAL A 186 -18.30 -1.78 -21.39
C VAL A 186 -18.67 -0.43 -20.76
N ASN A 187 -17.69 0.46 -20.61
CA ASN A 187 -17.87 1.83 -20.16
C ASN A 187 -16.82 2.76 -20.80
N ALA A 188 -16.99 4.07 -20.63
CA ALA A 188 -16.16 5.11 -21.25
C ALA A 188 -14.93 5.53 -20.41
N ALA A 189 -14.44 4.71 -19.47
CA ALA A 189 -13.36 5.13 -18.57
C ALA A 189 -12.06 5.46 -19.33
N GLY A 190 -11.79 4.73 -20.42
CA GLY A 190 -10.65 4.99 -21.29
C GLY A 190 -10.63 6.40 -21.87
N ASP A 191 -11.80 7.03 -22.07
CA ASP A 191 -11.88 8.39 -22.61
C ASP A 191 -11.32 9.42 -21.61
N LEU A 192 -11.32 9.11 -20.30
CA LEU A 192 -10.73 9.95 -19.24
C LEU A 192 -9.20 9.98 -19.26
N ALA A 193 -8.56 9.06 -19.99
CA ALA A 193 -7.11 9.01 -20.09
C ALA A 193 -6.53 10.17 -20.89
N THR A 194 -7.34 10.79 -21.75
CA THR A 194 -6.86 11.77 -22.72
C THR A 194 -6.55 13.13 -22.08
N ASP A 195 -5.48 13.77 -22.57
CA ASP A 195 -5.13 15.17 -22.35
C ASP A 195 -4.74 15.62 -20.93
N VAL A 196 -4.29 14.70 -20.06
CA VAL A 196 -3.69 15.10 -18.78
C VAL A 196 -2.16 15.07 -18.83
N PRO A 197 -1.49 16.23 -18.95
CA PRO A 197 -0.04 16.26 -18.98
C PRO A 197 0.55 15.83 -17.64
N ASP A 198 1.66 15.11 -17.70
CA ASP A 198 2.45 14.83 -16.51
C ASP A 198 3.00 16.14 -15.94
N PRO A 199 2.97 16.32 -14.60
CA PRO A 199 3.54 17.49 -13.98
C PRO A 199 5.04 17.54 -14.24
N VAL A 200 5.51 18.59 -14.91
CA VAL A 200 6.94 18.85 -15.11
C VAL A 200 7.50 19.48 -13.85
N LEU A 201 8.35 18.74 -13.14
CA LEU A 201 9.07 19.22 -11.96
C LEU A 201 10.56 19.36 -12.24
N THR A 202 11.17 20.44 -11.77
CA THR A 202 12.63 20.59 -11.74
C THR A 202 13.21 20.07 -10.42
N PRO A 203 14.50 19.68 -10.38
CA PRO A 203 15.15 19.25 -9.14
C PRO A 203 14.99 20.29 -8.03
N GLY A 204 14.51 19.85 -6.86
CA GLY A 204 14.25 20.70 -5.70
C GLY A 204 12.82 21.23 -5.61
N GLN A 205 12.02 21.09 -6.67
CA GLN A 205 10.59 21.36 -6.61
C GLN A 205 9.80 20.17 -6.06
N TYR A 206 8.61 20.48 -5.56
CA TYR A 206 7.68 19.50 -5.02
C TYR A 206 6.31 19.68 -5.67
N LEU A 207 5.61 18.58 -5.88
CA LEU A 207 4.19 18.60 -6.17
C LEU A 207 3.43 18.58 -4.83
N TYR A 208 2.78 19.69 -4.53
CA TYR A 208 1.90 19.85 -3.38
C TYR A 208 0.50 19.34 -3.73
N VAL A 209 -0.02 18.45 -2.90
CA VAL A 209 -1.39 17.95 -2.96
C VAL A 209 -2.07 18.20 -1.62
N ARG A 210 -3.28 18.76 -1.65
CA ARG A 210 -4.11 18.99 -0.47
C ARG A 210 -5.42 18.23 -0.62
N ILE A 211 -5.73 17.40 0.36
CA ILE A 211 -6.96 16.63 0.46
C ILE A 211 -7.69 17.09 1.71
N VAL A 212 -8.94 17.50 1.56
CA VAL A 212 -9.83 17.84 2.68
C VAL A 212 -10.86 16.75 2.80
N THR A 213 -10.87 16.05 3.93
CA THR A 213 -11.85 15.02 4.25
C THR A 213 -12.87 15.58 5.20
N LYS A 214 -14.14 15.56 4.81
CA LYS A 214 -15.28 15.80 5.68
C LYS A 214 -15.93 14.48 6.03
N ARG A 215 -16.12 14.20 7.31
CA ARG A 215 -16.72 12.94 7.77
C ARG A 215 -17.95 13.24 8.62
N ARG A 216 -19.08 12.68 8.20
CA ARG A 216 -20.34 12.72 8.91
C ARG A 216 -20.71 11.31 9.37
N VAL A 217 -20.68 11.10 10.67
CA VAL A 217 -21.15 9.85 11.30
C VAL A 217 -22.44 10.18 12.04
N SER A 218 -23.50 9.41 11.80
CA SER A 218 -24.79 9.65 12.47
C SER A 218 -24.63 9.70 14.00
N GLY A 219 -25.11 10.79 14.59
CA GLY A 219 -25.03 11.04 16.04
C GLY A 219 -23.69 11.58 16.54
N ARG A 220 -22.76 11.95 15.64
CA ARG A 220 -21.51 12.64 15.99
C ARG A 220 -21.42 13.98 15.25
N PRO A 221 -20.75 14.99 15.82
CA PRO A 221 -20.44 16.21 15.08
C PRO A 221 -19.60 15.87 13.85
N GLU A 222 -19.82 16.62 12.77
CA GLU A 222 -19.02 16.53 11.55
C GLU A 222 -17.56 16.86 11.87
N THR A 223 -16.65 16.02 11.43
CA THR A 223 -15.21 16.23 11.62
C THR A 223 -14.55 16.46 10.28
N ASP A 224 -13.71 17.48 10.23
CA ASP A 224 -12.88 17.79 9.07
C ASP A 224 -11.43 17.38 9.37
N SER A 225 -10.77 16.81 8.37
CA SER A 225 -9.33 16.65 8.35
C SER A 225 -8.74 17.13 7.04
N VAL A 226 -7.46 17.51 7.10
CA VAL A 226 -6.68 18.01 5.98
C VAL A 226 -5.41 17.18 5.92
N ALA A 227 -5.19 16.53 4.79
CA ALA A 227 -3.93 15.89 4.46
C ALA A 227 -3.22 16.71 3.38
N GLU A 228 -2.01 17.15 3.67
CA GLU A 228 -1.15 17.85 2.74
C GLU A 228 0.08 16.99 2.48
N THR A 229 0.50 16.88 1.23
CA THR A 229 1.65 16.06 0.84
C THR A 229 2.52 16.80 -0.15
N TRP A 230 3.83 16.76 0.10
CA TRP A 230 4.87 17.32 -0.74
C TRP A 230 5.66 16.20 -1.37
N TRP A 231 5.41 15.98 -2.66
CA TRP A 231 6.05 14.92 -3.42
C TRP A 231 7.25 15.48 -4.20
N PRO A 232 8.47 15.01 -3.96
CA PRO A 232 9.65 15.61 -4.57
C PRO A 232 9.80 15.22 -6.05
N ALA A 233 10.49 16.06 -6.82
CA ALA A 233 10.79 15.82 -8.23
C ALA A 233 11.64 14.57 -8.49
N GLN A 234 12.54 14.23 -7.58
CA GLN A 234 13.50 13.13 -7.76
C GLN A 234 13.29 12.00 -6.76
N VAL A 235 13.60 10.78 -7.19
CA VAL A 235 13.75 9.62 -6.32
C VAL A 235 14.80 9.91 -5.24
N GLY A 236 14.60 9.40 -4.03
CA GLY A 236 15.53 9.58 -2.92
C GLY A 236 15.51 10.97 -2.28
N GLN A 237 14.67 11.89 -2.76
CA GLN A 237 14.39 13.13 -2.03
C GLN A 237 13.34 12.88 -0.94
N PRO A 238 13.35 13.67 0.15
CA PRO A 238 12.38 13.52 1.22
C PRO A 238 10.97 13.83 0.73
N THR A 239 10.00 13.04 1.16
CA THR A 239 8.59 13.39 1.11
C THR A 239 8.20 13.98 2.46
N MET A 240 7.25 14.90 2.46
CA MET A 240 6.60 15.35 3.69
C MET A 240 5.11 15.14 3.56
N MET A 241 4.49 14.71 4.65
CA MET A 241 3.04 14.68 4.81
C MET A 241 2.69 15.42 6.09
N ARG A 242 1.72 16.32 6.00
CA ARG A 242 1.13 17.02 7.15
C ARG A 242 -0.33 16.63 7.23
N TYR A 243 -0.73 16.07 8.36
CA TYR A 243 -2.11 15.72 8.64
C TYR A 243 -2.65 16.61 9.76
N THR A 244 -3.81 17.20 9.55
CA THR A 244 -4.48 18.06 10.54
C THR A 244 -5.91 17.60 10.69
N GLU A 245 -6.29 17.23 11.90
CA GLU A 245 -7.68 16.90 12.25
C GLU A 245 -8.25 18.02 13.11
N SER A 246 -9.54 18.35 12.92
CA SER A 246 -10.19 19.42 13.67
C SER A 246 -9.97 19.28 15.19
N GLY A 247 -9.42 20.32 15.80
CA GLY A 247 -9.11 20.35 17.24
C GLY A 247 -7.83 19.61 17.66
N LYS A 248 -7.00 19.14 16.72
CA LYS A 248 -5.69 18.53 16.99
C LYS A 248 -4.57 19.33 16.35
N GLU A 249 -3.39 19.26 16.98
CA GLU A 249 -2.16 19.79 16.39
C GLU A 249 -1.79 19.01 15.11
N PRO A 250 -1.21 19.68 14.09
CA PRO A 250 -0.78 19.00 12.88
C PRO A 250 0.31 17.96 13.18
N GLU A 251 0.11 16.74 12.66
CA GLU A 251 1.13 15.70 12.65
C GLU A 251 1.94 15.80 11.36
N VAL A 252 3.27 15.86 11.48
CA VAL A 252 4.18 15.91 10.33
C VAL A 252 4.98 14.63 10.28
N THR A 253 4.85 13.91 9.17
CA THR A 253 5.65 12.72 8.87
C THR A 253 6.57 12.99 7.70
N HIS A 254 7.80 12.48 7.82
CA HIS A 254 8.80 12.55 6.76
C HIS A 254 9.01 11.14 6.21
N GLY A 255 9.05 11.03 4.89
CA GLY A 255 9.41 9.82 4.19
C GLY A 255 10.50 10.10 3.17
N MET A 256 10.84 9.08 2.40
CA MET A 256 11.66 9.22 1.20
C MET A 256 10.82 8.82 0.02
N ARG A 257 10.93 9.55 -1.09
CA ARG A 257 10.36 9.09 -2.36
C ARG A 257 11.10 7.82 -2.74
N ARG A 258 10.42 6.69 -2.56
CA ARG A 258 10.90 5.39 -3.01
C ARG A 258 11.05 5.43 -4.53
N GLU A 259 11.97 4.62 -5.05
CA GLU A 259 11.99 4.36 -6.48
C GLU A 259 10.59 4.01 -6.95
N ARG A 260 10.30 4.51 -8.16
CA ARG A 260 9.13 4.29 -9.01
C ARG A 260 8.18 3.23 -8.43
N SER A 261 6.90 3.61 -8.26
CA SER A 261 5.77 2.66 -8.26
C SER A 261 6.15 1.42 -9.07
N GLU A 262 6.07 0.22 -8.47
CA GLU A 262 6.48 -1.10 -9.02
C GLU A 262 5.89 -1.41 -10.42
N VAL A 263 5.10 -0.49 -10.94
CA VAL A 263 4.65 -0.30 -12.32
C VAL A 263 5.80 0.07 -13.29
N GLY A 264 7.05 -0.18 -12.90
CA GLY A 264 8.18 -0.40 -13.82
C GLY A 264 8.09 -1.72 -14.61
N LEU A 265 6.99 -2.46 -14.46
CA LEU A 265 6.66 -3.67 -15.22
C LEU A 265 5.58 -3.45 -16.29
N LEU A 266 5.29 -2.21 -16.70
CA LEU A 266 4.44 -2.02 -17.89
C LEU A 266 5.28 -2.28 -19.14
N GLU A 267 4.96 -3.29 -19.95
CA GLU A 267 3.84 -3.19 -20.90
C GLU A 267 2.87 -4.40 -20.92
N PRO A 268 2.00 -4.64 -19.93
CA PRO A 268 0.74 -5.25 -20.23
C PRO A 268 -0.09 -4.23 -21.01
N THR A 269 -0.55 -4.64 -22.18
CA THR A 269 -1.72 -4.06 -22.85
C THR A 269 -2.91 -4.02 -21.87
N PRO A 270 -3.95 -3.20 -22.11
CA PRO A 270 -5.17 -3.24 -21.31
C PRO A 270 -5.76 -4.64 -21.14
N ALA A 271 -5.56 -5.52 -22.14
CA ALA A 271 -5.98 -6.90 -22.09
C ALA A 271 -5.17 -7.75 -21.10
N GLU A 272 -3.84 -7.64 -21.12
CA GLU A 272 -2.99 -8.34 -20.16
C GLU A 272 -3.21 -7.83 -18.73
N ALA A 273 -3.45 -6.53 -18.56
CA ALA A 273 -3.77 -5.94 -17.27
C ALA A 273 -5.12 -6.48 -16.74
N TYR A 274 -6.13 -6.57 -17.60
CA TYR A 274 -7.43 -7.14 -17.25
C TYR A 274 -7.34 -8.63 -16.88
N GLU A 275 -6.66 -9.45 -17.69
CA GLU A 275 -6.49 -10.87 -17.40
C GLU A 275 -5.64 -11.11 -16.15
N GLY A 276 -4.65 -10.24 -15.87
CA GLY A 276 -3.91 -10.26 -14.60
C GLY A 276 -4.79 -9.96 -13.38
N LEU A 277 -5.71 -8.99 -13.49
CA LEU A 277 -6.72 -8.74 -12.45
C LEU A 277 -7.64 -9.95 -12.28
N ARG A 278 -8.13 -10.51 -13.39
CA ARG A 278 -9.02 -11.68 -13.38
C ARG A 278 -8.37 -12.89 -12.72
N ALA A 279 -7.13 -13.23 -13.09
CA ALA A 279 -6.40 -14.36 -12.56
C ALA A 279 -6.18 -14.24 -11.04
N ARG A 280 -5.88 -13.03 -10.56
CA ARG A 280 -5.61 -12.76 -9.14
C ARG A 280 -6.86 -12.68 -8.29
N LEU A 281 -7.93 -12.07 -8.79
CA LEU A 281 -9.19 -11.90 -8.06
C LEU A 281 -10.06 -13.17 -8.12
N GLY A 282 -9.82 -14.05 -9.09
CA GLY A 282 -10.46 -15.36 -9.21
C GLY A 282 -11.98 -15.26 -9.25
N GLU A 283 -12.64 -16.09 -8.44
CA GLU A 283 -14.11 -16.14 -8.34
C GLU A 283 -14.68 -15.28 -7.19
N ALA A 284 -13.90 -14.30 -6.69
CA ALA A 284 -14.38 -13.43 -5.61
C ALA A 284 -15.71 -12.76 -6.02
N PRO A 285 -16.75 -12.80 -5.17
CA PRO A 285 -18.08 -12.29 -5.51
C PRO A 285 -18.13 -10.78 -5.73
N ASP A 286 -17.09 -10.06 -5.32
CA ASP A 286 -16.89 -8.62 -5.49
C ASP A 286 -15.67 -8.29 -6.38
N ALA A 287 -15.23 -9.23 -7.22
CA ALA A 287 -14.05 -9.07 -8.06
C ALA A 287 -14.08 -7.81 -8.94
N ALA A 288 -15.25 -7.42 -9.48
CA ALA A 288 -15.37 -6.18 -10.24
C ALA A 288 -15.09 -4.93 -9.39
N ALA A 289 -15.61 -4.89 -8.16
CA ALA A 289 -15.37 -3.80 -7.22
C ALA A 289 -13.90 -3.76 -6.77
N GLN A 290 -13.29 -4.92 -6.51
CA GLN A 290 -11.86 -5.01 -6.20
C GLN A 290 -10.99 -4.56 -7.37
N ALA A 291 -11.28 -5.00 -8.60
CA ALA A 291 -10.57 -4.59 -9.81
C ALA A 291 -10.64 -3.07 -10.02
N ARG A 292 -11.83 -2.47 -9.87
CA ARG A 292 -12.00 -1.02 -9.90
C ARG A 292 -11.14 -0.34 -8.84
N ASP A 293 -11.25 -0.76 -7.58
CA ASP A 293 -10.52 -0.15 -6.47
C ASP A 293 -9.00 -0.25 -6.68
N GLU A 294 -8.49 -1.35 -7.23
CA GLU A 294 -7.08 -1.52 -7.57
C GLU A 294 -6.61 -0.63 -8.72
N LEU A 295 -7.45 -0.44 -9.75
CA LEU A 295 -7.14 0.44 -10.87
C LEU A 295 -7.18 1.91 -10.45
N LEU A 296 -8.13 2.28 -9.57
CA LEU A 296 -8.30 3.66 -9.08
C LEU A 296 -7.32 4.03 -7.97
N ALA A 297 -6.98 3.13 -7.03
CA ALA A 297 -6.21 3.50 -5.84
C ALA A 297 -4.88 4.21 -6.16
N PRO A 298 -4.12 3.82 -7.20
CA PRO A 298 -2.91 4.56 -7.60
C PRO A 298 -3.21 5.95 -8.17
N LEU A 299 -4.31 6.11 -8.93
CA LEU A 299 -4.76 7.43 -9.41
C LEU A 299 -5.12 8.36 -8.25
N LEU A 300 -5.66 7.80 -7.15
CA LEU A 300 -6.01 8.55 -5.94
C LEU A 300 -4.77 8.95 -5.11
N ARG A 301 -3.78 8.05 -5.02
CA ARG A 301 -2.69 8.12 -4.02
C ARG A 301 -1.37 8.63 -4.59
N ASN A 302 -1.17 8.52 -5.90
CA ASN A 302 0.08 8.87 -6.55
C ASN A 302 -0.14 9.98 -7.59
N PRO A 303 0.18 11.24 -7.24
CA PRO A 303 0.02 12.35 -8.17
C PRO A 303 1.08 12.36 -9.30
N PHE A 304 2.04 11.42 -9.28
CA PHE A 304 3.01 11.16 -10.35
C PHE A 304 2.67 9.95 -11.21
N ILE A 305 1.42 9.53 -11.22
CA ILE A 305 1.00 8.54 -12.20
C ILE A 305 1.22 9.08 -13.60
N THR A 306 2.15 8.45 -14.32
CA THR A 306 2.56 8.91 -15.66
C THR A 306 1.38 8.84 -16.63
N THR A 307 1.40 9.63 -17.69
CA THR A 307 0.35 9.59 -18.72
C THR A 307 0.15 8.17 -19.26
N PRO A 308 1.19 7.38 -19.62
CA PRO A 308 1.01 6.00 -20.09
C PRO A 308 0.40 5.06 -19.03
N GLU A 309 0.82 5.17 -17.77
CA GLU A 309 0.26 4.33 -16.70
C GLU A 309 -1.22 4.66 -16.45
N ARG A 310 -1.55 5.94 -16.46
CA ARG A 310 -2.92 6.42 -16.31
C ARG A 310 -3.80 5.96 -17.45
N ASP A 311 -3.31 6.07 -18.68
CA ASP A 311 -3.98 5.60 -19.89
C ASP A 311 -4.26 4.11 -19.82
N LEU A 312 -3.25 3.30 -19.48
CA LEU A 312 -3.44 1.87 -19.29
C LEU A 312 -4.52 1.57 -18.26
N ARG A 313 -4.47 2.20 -17.08
CA ARG A 313 -5.41 1.92 -15.98
C ARG A 313 -6.83 2.32 -16.32
N LEU A 314 -7.03 3.51 -16.88
CA LEU A 314 -8.35 4.01 -17.24
C LEU A 314 -8.93 3.24 -18.45
N THR A 315 -8.09 2.89 -19.42
CA THR A 315 -8.49 2.02 -20.54
C THR A 315 -8.87 0.62 -20.04
N THR A 316 -8.10 0.03 -19.13
CA THR A 316 -8.42 -1.26 -18.50
C THR A 316 -9.73 -1.17 -17.71
N LEU A 317 -9.95 -0.06 -17.00
CA LEU A 317 -11.18 0.22 -16.27
C LEU A 317 -12.41 0.28 -17.19
N GLY A 318 -12.20 0.65 -18.46
CA GLY A 318 -13.20 0.59 -19.53
C GLY A 318 -13.82 -0.79 -19.74
N TYR A 319 -13.12 -1.86 -19.36
CA TYR A 319 -13.55 -3.25 -19.50
C TYR A 319 -14.10 -3.85 -18.20
N VAL A 320 -13.95 -3.14 -17.07
CA VAL A 320 -14.44 -3.61 -15.77
C VAL A 320 -15.95 -3.35 -15.68
N PRO A 321 -16.78 -4.39 -15.44
CA PRO A 321 -18.21 -4.20 -15.24
C PRO A 321 -18.47 -3.46 -13.92
N ASP A 322 -19.71 -3.07 -13.67
CA ASP A 322 -20.10 -2.40 -12.42
C ASP A 322 -19.42 -1.04 -12.16
N VAL A 323 -18.95 -0.39 -13.23
CA VAL A 323 -18.46 0.99 -13.25
C VAL A 323 -19.45 1.85 -14.03
N ASP A 324 -20.09 2.79 -13.35
CA ASP A 324 -21.00 3.77 -13.95
C ASP A 324 -20.24 5.06 -14.23
N LEU A 325 -20.33 5.56 -15.46
CA LEU A 325 -19.70 6.80 -15.89
C LEU A 325 -20.74 7.79 -16.37
N ARG A 326 -20.76 8.95 -15.72
CA ARG A 326 -21.69 10.02 -16.03
C ARG A 326 -20.87 11.28 -16.34
N PRO A 327 -20.79 11.68 -17.62
CA PRO A 327 -20.16 12.95 -17.97
C PRO A 327 -20.99 14.13 -17.44
N ASP A 328 -20.41 15.32 -17.51
CA ASP A 328 -21.11 16.60 -17.32
C ASP A 328 -21.77 16.81 -15.95
N GLN A 329 -21.26 16.14 -14.92
CA GLN A 329 -21.61 16.46 -13.55
C GLN A 329 -21.04 17.82 -13.16
N ARG A 330 -21.65 18.47 -12.19
CA ARG A 330 -21.16 19.72 -11.63
C ARG A 330 -20.82 19.54 -10.16
N LEU A 331 -19.60 19.91 -9.80
CA LEU A 331 -19.17 19.98 -8.40
C LEU A 331 -19.77 21.21 -7.72
N ALA A 332 -19.64 21.28 -6.39
CA ALA A 332 -20.14 22.39 -5.59
C ALA A 332 -19.51 23.74 -5.97
N ASP A 333 -18.28 23.73 -6.48
CA ASP A 333 -17.57 24.91 -6.99
C ASP A 333 -17.95 25.29 -8.44
N GLY A 334 -18.86 24.54 -9.07
CA GLY A 334 -19.32 24.75 -10.45
C GLY A 334 -18.44 24.07 -11.52
N THR A 335 -17.34 23.44 -11.14
CA THR A 335 -16.45 22.70 -12.06
C THR A 335 -17.22 21.56 -12.74
N ARG A 336 -17.07 21.44 -14.06
CA ARG A 336 -17.57 20.27 -14.80
C ARG A 336 -16.68 19.06 -14.53
N ALA A 337 -17.31 17.96 -14.18
CA ALA A 337 -16.62 16.72 -13.88
C ALA A 337 -17.32 15.52 -14.53
N THR A 338 -16.55 14.50 -14.86
CA THR A 338 -17.06 13.17 -15.14
C THR A 338 -17.08 12.39 -13.84
N LEU A 339 -18.27 11.94 -13.43
CA LEU A 339 -18.45 11.05 -12.30
C LEU A 339 -18.19 9.62 -12.74
N LEU A 340 -17.30 8.96 -12.02
CA LEU A 340 -17.12 7.52 -12.01
C LEU A 340 -17.66 6.99 -10.68
N SER A 341 -18.74 6.23 -10.74
CA SER A 341 -19.39 5.64 -9.57
C SER A 341 -19.29 4.12 -9.61
N GLY A 342 -19.25 3.50 -8.43
CA GLY A 342 -19.41 2.06 -8.35
C GLY A 342 -19.71 1.57 -6.94
N ALA A 343 -20.41 0.44 -6.87
CA ALA A 343 -20.77 -0.20 -5.61
C ALA A 343 -19.57 -0.88 -4.95
N LYS A 344 -19.62 -1.00 -3.63
CA LYS A 344 -18.67 -1.72 -2.79
C LYS A 344 -19.46 -2.55 -1.78
N TYR A 345 -18.90 -3.69 -1.38
CA TYR A 345 -19.51 -4.58 -0.38
C TYR A 345 -20.96 -4.99 -0.69
N GLY A 346 -21.25 -5.38 -1.93
CA GLY A 346 -22.58 -5.89 -2.31
C GLY A 346 -23.72 -4.86 -2.22
N ASP A 347 -23.42 -3.60 -2.58
CA ASP A 347 -24.29 -2.39 -2.55
C ASP A 347 -24.38 -1.67 -1.21
N GLU A 348 -23.70 -2.14 -0.17
CA GLU A 348 -23.75 -1.48 1.13
C GLU A 348 -22.96 -0.16 1.17
N ALA A 349 -22.02 0.01 0.24
CA ALA A 349 -21.32 1.26 0.06
C ALA A 349 -21.18 1.62 -1.42
N TRP A 350 -20.98 2.90 -1.72
CA TRP A 350 -20.59 3.36 -3.05
C TRP A 350 -19.48 4.40 -2.95
N VAL A 351 -18.64 4.41 -3.98
CA VAL A 351 -17.58 5.39 -4.16
C VAL A 351 -17.84 6.15 -5.44
N ASP A 352 -17.94 7.46 -5.32
CA ASP A 352 -18.11 8.39 -6.42
C ASP A 352 -16.80 9.18 -6.58
N CYS A 353 -16.10 8.98 -7.70
CA CYS A 353 -14.90 9.71 -8.07
C CYS A 353 -15.23 10.73 -9.16
N TYR A 354 -14.99 12.01 -8.89
CA TYR A 354 -15.26 13.10 -9.82
C TYR A 354 -13.95 13.56 -10.46
N PHE A 355 -13.82 13.36 -11.77
CA PHE A 355 -12.67 13.79 -12.56
C PHE A 355 -13.02 15.09 -13.30
N ASP A 356 -12.20 16.12 -13.18
CA ASP A 356 -12.33 17.36 -13.95
C ASP A 356 -12.39 17.05 -15.45
N SER A 357 -13.46 17.45 -16.13
CA SER A 357 -13.66 17.09 -17.54
C SER A 357 -12.69 17.78 -18.50
N ALA A 358 -12.02 18.86 -18.08
CA ALA A 358 -11.06 19.58 -18.90
C ALA A 358 -9.62 19.08 -18.68
N THR A 359 -9.33 18.55 -17.50
CA THR A 359 -7.96 18.16 -17.13
C THR A 359 -7.81 16.69 -16.77
N GLY A 360 -8.88 15.89 -16.74
CA GLY A 360 -8.88 14.49 -16.31
C GLY A 360 -8.36 14.24 -14.89
N HIS A 361 -8.06 15.29 -14.12
CA HIS A 361 -7.60 15.16 -12.74
C HIS A 361 -8.77 14.88 -11.83
N LEU A 362 -8.57 13.96 -10.88
CA LEU A 362 -9.51 13.74 -9.81
C LEU A 362 -9.65 15.00 -8.93
N ARG A 363 -10.89 15.40 -8.66
CA ARG A 363 -11.27 16.59 -7.89
C ARG A 363 -11.95 16.28 -6.58
N GLU A 364 -12.75 15.22 -6.54
CA GLU A 364 -13.54 14.87 -5.36
C GLU A 364 -13.78 13.36 -5.35
N THR A 365 -13.72 12.75 -4.17
CA THR A 365 -14.23 11.40 -3.96
C THR A 365 -15.27 11.43 -2.86
N ARG A 366 -16.46 10.91 -3.10
CA ARG A 366 -17.48 10.72 -2.06
C ARG A 366 -17.62 9.24 -1.76
N TRP A 367 -17.55 8.93 -0.49
CA TRP A 367 -17.79 7.62 0.06
C TRP A 367 -19.09 7.68 0.82
N HIS A 368 -19.95 6.74 0.50
CA HIS A 368 -21.24 6.67 1.12
C HIS A 368 -21.45 5.25 1.59
N ILE A 369 -21.78 5.11 2.86
CA ILE A 369 -22.03 3.81 3.48
C ILE A 369 -23.50 3.85 3.91
N GLU A 370 -24.34 3.13 3.16
CA GLU A 370 -25.74 2.99 3.54
C GLU A 370 -25.77 2.11 4.79
N SER A 371 -26.41 2.59 5.87
CA SER A 371 -26.61 1.77 7.07
C SER A 371 -27.63 0.68 6.75
N SER A 372 -27.19 -0.37 6.06
CA SER A 372 -27.98 -1.54 5.78
C SER A 372 -28.21 -2.32 7.09
N ARG A 373 -29.27 -3.13 7.13
CA ARG A 373 -29.63 -3.99 8.27
C ARG A 373 -28.52 -4.97 8.71
N ARG A 374 -27.45 -5.17 7.92
CA ARG A 374 -26.41 -6.18 8.16
C ARG A 374 -25.16 -5.65 8.85
N LEU A 375 -24.88 -4.35 8.76
CA LEU A 375 -23.75 -3.73 9.45
C LEU A 375 -24.29 -2.95 10.66
N PRO A 376 -24.15 -3.47 11.90
CA PRO A 376 -24.56 -2.74 13.10
C PRO A 376 -23.64 -1.53 13.29
N GLY A 377 -24.07 -0.36 12.82
CA GLY A 377 -23.34 0.90 12.98
C GLY A 377 -24.14 2.10 12.48
N PRO A 378 -23.85 3.32 12.97
CA PRO A 378 -24.37 4.54 12.38
C PRO A 378 -23.94 4.64 10.91
N GLY A 379 -24.84 5.10 10.04
CA GLY A 379 -24.46 5.46 8.67
C GLY A 379 -23.32 6.48 8.68
N GLU A 380 -22.40 6.31 7.75
CA GLU A 380 -21.22 7.14 7.62
C GLU A 380 -21.11 7.63 6.17
N ASP A 381 -21.10 8.94 6.01
CA ASP A 381 -20.77 9.60 4.76
C ASP A 381 -19.42 10.29 4.94
N SER A 382 -18.53 10.13 3.97
CA SER A 382 -17.30 10.91 3.93
C SER A 382 -17.05 11.46 2.53
N THR A 383 -16.59 12.70 2.47
CA THR A 383 -16.25 13.38 1.22
C THR A 383 -14.82 13.84 1.30
N ASN A 384 -13.99 13.41 0.35
CA ASN A 384 -12.65 13.93 0.17
C ASN A 384 -12.65 14.91 -1.01
N SER A 385 -12.40 16.18 -0.77
CA SER A 385 -12.14 17.17 -1.81
C SER A 385 -10.64 17.27 -2.03
N ILE A 386 -10.21 17.08 -3.28
CA ILE A 386 -8.80 17.03 -3.67
C ILE A 386 -8.50 18.30 -4.45
N ALA A 387 -7.65 19.15 -3.88
CA ALA A 387 -7.18 20.34 -4.57
C ALA A 387 -6.34 19.94 -5.78
N ARG A 388 -6.37 20.78 -6.81
CA ARG A 388 -5.49 20.62 -7.97
C ARG A 388 -4.03 20.58 -7.48
N PRO A 389 -3.22 19.59 -7.91
CA PRO A 389 -1.81 19.57 -7.56
C PRO A 389 -1.10 20.86 -8.03
N VAL A 390 -0.24 21.41 -7.18
CA VAL A 390 0.51 22.65 -7.46
C VAL A 390 2.00 22.41 -7.30
N VAL A 391 2.81 22.91 -8.22
CA VAL A 391 4.27 22.87 -8.08
C VAL A 391 4.72 23.94 -7.09
N VAL A 392 5.45 23.55 -6.06
CA VAL A 392 5.98 24.45 -5.03
C VAL A 392 7.52 24.38 -4.97
N PRO A 393 8.20 25.47 -4.60
CA PRO A 393 9.66 25.57 -4.72
C PRO A 393 10.44 24.82 -3.63
N SER A 394 9.79 24.42 -2.54
CA SER A 394 10.43 23.73 -1.42
C SER A 394 9.44 22.88 -0.62
N ILE A 395 9.98 21.92 0.13
CA ILE A 395 9.19 21.12 1.07
C ILE A 395 8.55 22.02 2.12
N GLY A 396 7.26 21.82 2.40
CA GLY A 396 6.50 22.62 3.36
C GLY A 396 5.96 23.96 2.86
N ALA A 397 6.30 24.39 1.64
CA ALA A 397 5.66 25.55 1.03
C ALA A 397 4.18 25.24 0.72
N VAL A 398 3.28 26.13 1.12
CA VAL A 398 1.84 26.05 0.82
C VAL A 398 1.52 27.08 -0.28
N PRO A 399 0.78 26.71 -1.34
CA PRO A 399 0.38 27.63 -2.42
C PRO A 399 -0.48 28.81 -2.01
#